data_AF-A0A8T3LR19-F1
#
_entry.id   AF-A0A8T3LR19-F1
#
_cell.length_a   1.000
_cell.length_b   1.000
_cell.length_c   1.000
_cell.angle_alpha   90.00
_cell.angle_beta   90.00
_cell.angle_gamma   90.00
#
_symmetry.space_group_name_H-M   'P 1'
#
loop_
_entity.id
_entity.type
_entity.pdbx_description
1 polymer ?
#
loop_
_entity_poly.entity_id
_entity_poly.type
_entity_poly.pdbx_seq_one_letter_code
_entity_poly.pdbx_strand_id
1 'polypeptide(L)'
;MFQPPATATVQGGHAPRLPLTIAIGGGGTYEPAADGSSPLRRHPDWIKARLPAGENYHDLKGILRGLTLNTVCEEARCPNIGECWEQRTAT
;
A
#
# COMPACT_ATOMS: atom_id res chain seq x y z
N MET A 1 16.36 28.16 47.51
CA MET A 1 16.47 26.69 47.56
C MET A 1 15.36 26.14 46.67
N PHE A 2 15.67 25.90 45.40
CA PHE A 2 14.71 25.43 44.39
C PHE A 2 15.19 24.04 43.97
N GLN A 3 14.43 23.00 44.30
CA GLN A 3 14.73 21.63 43.90
C GLN A 3 14.16 21.39 42.49
N PRO A 4 14.95 20.85 41.54
CA PRO A 4 14.41 20.39 40.27
C PRO A 4 13.64 19.07 40.43
N PRO A 5 12.61 18.79 39.62
CA PRO A 5 11.95 17.49 39.62
C PRO A 5 12.89 16.41 39.06
N ALA A 6 12.85 15.22 39.67
CA ALA A 6 13.66 14.08 39.30
C ALA A 6 13.43 13.66 37.83
N THR A 7 14.53 13.46 37.10
CA THR A 7 14.54 12.84 35.78
C THR A 7 14.00 11.42 35.86
N ALA A 8 12.77 11.21 35.40
CA ALA A 8 12.23 9.88 35.16
C ALA A 8 13.02 9.23 34.02
N THR A 9 13.86 8.27 34.36
CA THR A 9 14.56 7.44 33.38
C THR A 9 13.53 6.50 32.76
N VAL A 10 13.09 6.75 31.52
CA VAL A 10 12.31 5.77 30.75
C VAL A 10 13.25 4.63 30.38
N GLN A 11 13.22 3.55 31.17
CA GLN A 11 13.84 2.29 30.78
C GLN A 11 13.05 1.72 29.59
N GLY A 12 13.59 1.91 28.38
CA GLY A 12 13.05 1.36 27.15
C GLY A 12 13.20 -0.15 27.08
N GLY A 13 12.25 -0.89 27.66
CA GLY A 13 12.01 -2.29 27.33
C GLY A 13 11.13 -2.38 26.10
N HIS A 14 11.70 -2.67 24.93
CA HIS A 14 10.90 -3.10 23.77
C HIS A 14 10.32 -4.48 24.10
N ALA A 15 9.04 -4.53 24.48
CA ALA A 15 8.31 -5.78 24.50
C ALA A 15 8.41 -6.44 23.11
N PRO A 16 8.59 -7.77 23.02
CA PRO A 16 8.62 -8.44 21.73
C PRO A 16 7.30 -8.15 21.03
N ARG A 17 7.39 -7.52 19.85
CA ARG A 17 6.24 -7.27 18.98
C ARG A 17 5.62 -8.63 18.68
N LEU A 18 4.54 -8.98 19.37
CA LEU A 18 3.66 -10.04 18.92
C LEU A 18 3.31 -9.71 17.46
N PRO A 19 3.53 -10.62 16.51
CA PRO A 19 3.19 -10.33 15.13
C PRO A 19 1.69 -10.06 15.11
N LEU A 20 1.31 -8.85 14.74
CA LEU A 20 -0.07 -8.44 14.44
C LEU A 20 -0.55 -9.29 13.26
N THR A 21 -0.82 -10.55 13.51
CA THR A 21 -1.38 -11.48 12.54
C THR A 21 -2.86 -11.21 12.55
N ILE A 22 -3.27 -10.19 11.79
CA ILE A 22 -4.67 -9.97 11.48
C ILE A 22 -5.07 -11.18 10.64
N ALA A 23 -5.80 -12.11 11.27
CA ALA A 23 -6.36 -13.27 10.63
C ALA A 23 -7.43 -12.82 9.62
N ILE A 24 -7.01 -12.57 8.38
CA ILE A 24 -7.91 -12.50 7.23
C ILE A 24 -7.81 -13.85 6.54
N GLY A 25 -8.92 -14.58 6.50
CA GLY A 25 -9.02 -16.01 6.18
C GLY A 25 -8.13 -16.50 5.04
N GLY A 26 -7.33 -17.52 5.33
CA GLY A 26 -6.41 -18.17 4.41
C GLY A 26 -5.40 -19.02 5.18
N GLY A 27 -5.89 -20.08 5.84
CA GLY A 27 -5.10 -20.99 6.67
C GLY A 27 -4.05 -21.77 5.89
N GLY A 28 -2.90 -21.15 5.66
CA GLY A 28 -1.66 -21.82 5.29
C GLY A 28 -0.60 -21.43 6.31
N THR A 29 -0.10 -22.41 7.06
CA THR A 29 1.11 -22.27 7.89
C THR A 29 2.21 -21.66 7.02
N TYR A 30 2.85 -20.60 7.49
CA TYR A 30 3.96 -19.98 6.79
C TYR A 30 5.20 -20.86 7.02
N GLU A 31 5.47 -21.83 6.15
CA GLU A 31 6.81 -22.38 6.07
C GLU A 31 7.62 -21.44 5.16
N PRO A 32 8.69 -20.79 5.67
CA PRO A 32 9.54 -19.95 4.84
C PRO A 32 10.23 -20.82 3.80
N ALA A 33 10.35 -20.33 2.56
CA ALA A 33 11.13 -21.04 1.55
C ALA A 33 12.59 -21.11 2.01
N ALA A 34 13.26 -22.24 1.76
CA ALA A 34 14.62 -22.51 2.24
C ALA A 34 15.68 -21.50 1.70
N ASP A 35 15.32 -20.73 0.67
CA ASP A 35 16.13 -19.68 0.06
C ASP A 35 15.92 -18.28 0.70
N GLY A 36 15.11 -18.20 1.76
CA GLY A 36 14.79 -16.94 2.43
C GLY A 36 13.72 -16.11 1.72
N SER A 37 13.12 -16.61 0.62
CA SER A 37 12.00 -15.96 -0.02
C SER A 37 10.69 -16.21 0.73
N SER A 38 9.89 -15.16 0.91
CA SER A 38 8.52 -15.33 1.39
C SER A 38 7.67 -15.84 0.22
N PRO A 39 6.89 -16.92 0.38
CA PRO A 39 6.03 -17.41 -0.69
C PRO A 39 5.08 -16.30 -1.13
N LEU A 40 5.03 -16.01 -2.43
CA LEU A 40 4.11 -15.03 -2.99
C LEU A 40 2.66 -15.45 -2.69
N ARG A 41 2.08 -14.84 -1.66
CA ARG A 41 0.68 -15.02 -1.30
C ARG A 41 -0.15 -14.42 -2.43
N ARG A 42 -1.03 -15.22 -3.02
CA ARG A 42 -1.95 -14.73 -4.05
C ARG A 42 -2.91 -13.73 -3.41
N HIS A 43 -3.11 -12.60 -4.08
CA HIS A 43 -4.14 -11.65 -3.68
C HIS A 43 -5.53 -12.32 -3.72
N PRO A 44 -6.38 -12.09 -2.71
CA PRO A 44 -7.78 -12.51 -2.73
C PRO A 44 -8.52 -11.96 -3.95
N ASP A 45 -9.63 -12.59 -4.33
CA ASP A 45 -10.37 -12.17 -5.53
C ASP A 45 -10.92 -10.74 -5.44
N TRP A 46 -11.31 -10.29 -4.24
CA TRP A 46 -11.97 -9.00 -4.03
C TRP A 46 -11.06 -7.76 -4.22
N ILE A 47 -9.73 -7.92 -4.18
CA ILE A 47 -8.76 -6.79 -4.32
C ILE A 47 -8.15 -6.72 -5.74
N LYS A 48 -8.60 -7.57 -6.66
CA LYS A 48 -8.05 -7.60 -8.03
C LYS A 48 -8.53 -6.39 -8.83
N ALA A 49 -7.58 -5.67 -9.42
CA ALA A 49 -7.85 -4.55 -10.31
C ALA A 49 -8.53 -5.00 -11.61
N ARG A 50 -9.35 -4.11 -12.18
CA ARG A 50 -9.91 -4.27 -13.53
C ARG A 50 -8.98 -3.64 -14.56
N LEU A 51 -8.98 -4.17 -15.77
CA LEU A 51 -8.27 -3.56 -16.89
C LEU A 51 -8.90 -2.19 -17.21
N PRO A 52 -8.10 -1.13 -17.39
CA PRO A 52 -8.60 0.16 -17.84
C PRO A 52 -9.30 0.03 -19.20
N ALA A 53 -10.47 0.64 -19.33
CA ALA A 53 -11.24 0.71 -20.56
C ALA A 53 -12.07 2.00 -20.55
N GLY A 54 -12.41 2.52 -21.73
CA GLY A 54 -13.22 3.72 -21.89
C GLY A 54 -12.48 4.87 -22.59
N GLU A 55 -13.25 5.77 -23.20
CA GLU A 55 -12.73 6.89 -24.00
C GLU A 55 -12.07 7.95 -23.11
N ASN A 56 -12.70 8.28 -21.97
CA ASN A 56 -12.16 9.30 -21.06
C ASN A 56 -10.81 8.89 -20.46
N TYR A 57 -10.60 7.59 -20.18
CA TYR A 57 -9.27 7.09 -19.78
C TYR A 57 -8.20 7.44 -20.81
N HIS A 58 -8.46 7.21 -22.09
CA HIS A 58 -7.51 7.47 -23.17
C HIS A 58 -7.28 8.96 -23.39
N ASP A 59 -8.35 9.76 -23.34
CA ASP A 59 -8.27 11.22 -23.46
C ASP A 59 -7.44 11.83 -22.33
N LEU A 60 -7.75 11.49 -21.07
CA LEU A 60 -7.04 12.02 -19.92
C LEU A 60 -5.58 11.60 -19.93
N LYS A 61 -5.29 10.35 -20.31
CA LYS A 61 -3.92 9.87 -20.53
C LYS A 61 -3.17 10.70 -21.58
N GLY A 62 -3.85 11.03 -22.67
CA GLY A 62 -3.30 11.87 -23.74
C GLY A 62 -2.97 13.28 -23.23
N ILE A 63 -3.88 13.90 -22.48
CA ILE A 63 -3.69 15.23 -21.89
C ILE A 63 -2.51 15.23 -20.91
N LEU A 64 -2.49 14.30 -19.96
CA LEU A 64 -1.43 14.21 -18.94
C LEU A 64 -0.04 14.04 -19.57
N ARG A 65 0.07 13.17 -20.60
CA ARG A 65 1.31 12.96 -21.34
C ARG A 65 1.69 14.16 -22.20
N GLY A 66 0.71 14.80 -22.86
CA GLY A 66 0.93 16.00 -23.65
C GLY A 66 1.44 17.17 -22.81
N LEU A 67 1.03 17.23 -21.55
CA LEU A 67 1.48 18.23 -20.57
C LEU A 67 2.73 17.80 -19.77
N THR A 68 3.23 16.58 -20.00
CA THR A 68 4.38 16.01 -19.24
C THR A 68 4.16 16.06 -17.73
N LEU A 69 2.95 15.72 -17.27
CA LEU A 69 2.59 15.71 -15.84
C LEU A 69 2.75 14.32 -15.23
N ASN A 70 3.23 14.28 -13.99
CA ASN A 70 3.28 13.06 -13.18
C ASN A 70 2.02 12.95 -12.32
N THR A 71 1.57 11.71 -12.08
CA THR A 71 0.43 11.43 -11.19
C THR A 71 0.79 10.28 -10.26
N VAL A 72 0.30 10.33 -9.02
CA VAL A 72 0.36 9.21 -8.08
C VAL A 72 -0.33 7.98 -8.69
N CYS A 73 -1.37 8.16 -9.49
CA CYS A 73 -2.05 7.10 -10.23
C CYS A 73 -1.08 6.23 -11.03
N GLU A 74 -0.17 6.85 -11.80
CA GLU A 74 0.81 6.14 -12.62
C GLU A 74 2.01 5.65 -11.78
N GLU A 75 2.59 6.51 -10.95
CA GLU A 75 3.80 6.19 -10.17
C GLU A 75 3.56 5.04 -9.16
N ALA A 76 2.39 5.04 -8.51
CA ALA A 76 2.04 4.02 -7.53
C ALA A 76 1.40 2.78 -8.14
N ARG A 77 1.20 2.73 -9.47
CA ARG A 77 0.47 1.66 -10.16
C ARG A 77 -0.90 1.40 -9.54
N CYS A 78 -1.67 2.47 -9.38
CA CYS A 78 -2.94 2.44 -8.67
C CYS A 78 -3.91 1.41 -9.30
N PRO A 79 -4.48 0.47 -8.53
CA PRO A 79 -5.41 -0.53 -9.06
C PRO A 79 -6.73 0.08 -9.59
N ASN A 80 -7.01 1.34 -9.23
CA ASN A 80 -8.24 2.06 -9.58
C ASN A 80 -8.04 3.06 -10.73
N ILE A 81 -6.86 3.11 -11.36
CA ILE A 81 -6.53 4.12 -12.38
C ILE A 81 -7.54 4.18 -13.52
N GLY A 82 -8.08 3.03 -13.96
CA GLY A 82 -9.07 2.96 -15.03
C GLY A 82 -10.38 3.67 -14.65
N GLU A 83 -10.92 3.37 -13.48
CA GLU A 83 -12.18 3.96 -13.01
C GLU A 83 -12.05 5.45 -12.68
N CYS A 84 -10.98 5.84 -11.97
CA CYS A 84 -10.77 7.24 -11.60
C CYS A 84 -10.62 8.14 -12.84
N TRP A 85 -9.83 7.71 -13.82
CA TRP A 85 -9.59 8.51 -15.03
C TRP A 85 -10.80 8.52 -15.95
N GLU A 86 -11.59 7.43 -16.00
CA GLU A 86 -12.86 7.44 -16.73
C GLU A 86 -13.84 8.47 -16.13
N GLN A 87 -13.78 8.68 -14.82
CA GLN A 87 -14.52 9.74 -14.12
C GLN A 87 -13.83 11.12 -14.17
N ARG A 88 -12.81 11.30 -15.01
CA ARG A 88 -12.02 12.55 -15.15
C ARG A 88 -11.38 13.03 -13.84
N THR A 89 -10.92 12.09 -13.00
CA THR A 89 -10.23 12.36 -11.73
C THR A 89 -8.81 11.77 -11.76
N ALA A 90 -7.79 12.57 -11.44
CA ALA A 90 -6.40 12.13 -11.35
C ALA A 90 -5.68 12.79 -10.16
N THR A 91 -4.80 12.04 -9.50
CA THR A 91 -3.88 12.50 -8.45
C THR A 91 -2.57 11.76 -8.59
#